data_AF-A0A1D6J7T7-F1
#
_entry.id   AF-A0A1D6J7T7-F1
#
_cell.length_a   1.000
_cell.length_b   1.000
_cell.length_c   1.000
_cell.angle_alpha   90.00
_cell.angle_beta   90.00
_cell.angle_gamma   90.00
#
_symmetry.space_group_name_H-M   'P 1'
#
loop_
_entity.id
_entity.type
_entity.pdbx_description
1 polymer ?
#
loop_
_entity_poly.entity_id
_entity_poly.type
_entity_poly.pdbx_seq_one_letter_code
_entity_poly.pdbx_strand_id
1 'polypeptide(L)'
;MHQDAHEFLNFLLNELVDILEKESSAAKDSPQSSSPEKAPNGPVQPLANGVKKEPPVTLVHKSFQGILTNETRCLRCETVTARDETFLDLSVDIEQNSSITSCLKNFCSTETLNAEDKFFCDKCCSLQEAQKRMKIKKAPHILVIHLKRFKYIEQLGRYKKLSYRVVFPMELKLSNSSDDVDTEYSLFAVVVHVGSGPNHGHYVSLVKSHNHWLFFDDENVEMVEEQTLQTFFGTSHEYSGNTDHGYILFYEGLGGKS
;
A
#
# COMPACT_ATOMS: atom_id res chain seq x y z
N MET A 1 25.35 4.17 4.75
CA MET A 1 24.52 2.98 4.99
C MET A 1 23.36 3.10 4.03
N HIS A 2 23.28 2.25 3.01
CA HIS A 2 22.16 2.28 2.06
C HIS A 2 20.95 1.59 2.71
N GLN A 3 19.77 2.15 2.53
CA GLN A 3 18.52 1.66 3.13
C GLN A 3 17.47 1.47 2.05
N ASP A 4 16.45 0.67 2.34
CA ASP A 4 15.34 0.46 1.41
C ASP A 4 14.36 1.64 1.46
N ALA A 5 14.07 2.23 0.29
CA ALA A 5 13.15 3.37 0.21
C ALA A 5 11.72 3.01 0.62
N HIS A 6 11.28 1.76 0.43
CA HIS A 6 9.96 1.29 0.83
C HIS A 6 9.88 1.11 2.35
N GLU A 7 10.93 0.59 2.97
CA GLU A 7 11.04 0.50 4.43
C GLU A 7 11.02 1.90 5.07
N PHE A 8 11.80 2.84 4.51
CA PHE A 8 11.79 4.23 4.97
C PHE A 8 10.42 4.89 4.83
N LEU A 9 9.73 4.71 3.70
CA LEU A 9 8.38 5.25 3.49
C LEU A 9 7.39 4.70 4.53
N ASN A 10 7.42 3.39 4.76
CA ASN A 10 6.57 2.75 5.75
C ASN A 10 6.85 3.26 7.15
N PHE A 11 8.13 3.35 7.55
CA PHE A 11 8.52 3.91 8.83
C PHE A 11 8.01 5.34 8.99
N LEU A 12 8.25 6.20 7.98
CA LEU A 12 7.85 7.60 8.01
C LEU A 12 6.34 7.79 8.14
N LEU A 13 5.54 7.08 7.34
CA LEU A 13 4.08 7.24 7.38
C LEU A 13 3.49 6.76 8.71
N ASN A 14 3.98 5.65 9.27
CA ASN A 14 3.53 5.15 10.56
C ASN A 14 3.95 6.09 11.71
N GLU A 15 5.20 6.59 11.69
CA GLU A 15 5.65 7.55 12.71
C GLU A 15 4.83 8.85 12.66
N LEU A 16 4.48 9.34 11.46
CA LEU A 16 3.58 10.49 11.31
C LEU A 16 2.18 10.22 11.86
N VAL A 17 1.64 9.01 11.67
CA VAL A 17 0.36 8.61 12.30
C VAL A 17 0.50 8.72 13.81
N ASP A 18 1.49 8.05 14.40
CA ASP A 18 1.69 8.01 15.84
C ASP A 18 1.82 9.41 16.47
N ILE A 19 2.56 10.31 15.82
CA ILE A 19 2.71 11.70 16.27
C ILE A 19 1.36 12.42 16.22
N LEU A 20 0.64 12.36 15.09
CA LEU A 20 -0.64 13.05 14.91
C LEU A 20 -1.74 12.52 15.85
N GLU A 21 -1.74 11.22 16.16
CA GLU A 21 -2.67 10.63 17.11
C GLU A 21 -2.39 11.07 18.55
N LYS A 22 -1.11 11.16 18.95
CA LYS A 22 -0.68 11.69 20.26
C LYS A 22 -1.07 13.16 20.42
N GLU A 23 -0.85 13.99 19.41
CA GLU A 23 -1.23 15.41 19.43
C GLU A 23 -2.75 15.59 19.51
N SER A 24 -3.52 14.80 18.75
CA SER A 24 -5.00 14.84 18.80
C SER A 24 -5.54 14.43 20.17
N SER A 25 -4.89 13.49 20.84
CA SER A 25 -5.27 13.02 22.16
C SER A 25 -4.92 14.06 23.24
N ALA A 26 -3.72 14.64 23.18
CA ALA A 26 -3.28 15.69 24.11
C ALA A 26 -4.14 16.97 24.03
N ALA A 27 -4.59 17.34 22.83
CA ALA A 27 -5.50 18.48 22.64
C ALA A 27 -6.87 18.25 23.32
N LYS A 28 -7.36 17.00 23.33
CA LYS A 28 -8.64 16.61 23.95
C LYS A 28 -8.57 16.55 25.48
N ASP A 29 -7.40 16.29 26.06
CA ASP A 29 -7.18 16.18 27.50
C ASP A 29 -6.80 17.51 28.18
N SER A 30 -6.71 18.62 27.42
CA SER A 30 -6.53 19.95 28.00
C SER A 30 -7.83 20.43 28.68
N PRO A 31 -7.81 20.85 29.97
CA PRO A 31 -9.01 21.26 30.66
C PRO A 31 -9.52 22.58 30.10
N GLN A 32 -10.66 22.55 29.41
CA GLN A 32 -11.47 23.75 29.21
C GLN A 32 -11.78 24.34 30.58
N SER A 33 -11.41 25.59 30.78
CA SER A 33 -11.76 26.39 31.95
C SER A 33 -13.29 26.40 32.13
N SER A 34 -13.79 25.66 33.11
CA SER A 34 -15.19 25.70 33.50
C SER A 34 -15.44 26.88 34.44
N SER A 35 -16.38 27.73 34.05
CA SER A 35 -17.00 28.73 34.91
C SER A 35 -17.76 28.06 36.06
N PRO A 36 -17.82 28.62 37.28
CA PRO A 36 -18.47 27.98 38.41
C PRO A 36 -19.93 28.44 38.54
N GLU A 37 -20.92 27.56 38.32
CA GLU A 37 -22.25 27.74 38.90
C GLU A 37 -22.81 26.44 39.52
N LYS A 38 -23.62 26.66 40.56
CA LYS A 38 -23.85 25.83 41.75
C LYS A 38 -24.80 24.63 41.54
N ALA A 39 -24.62 23.65 42.43
CA ALA A 39 -25.33 22.37 42.67
C ALA A 39 -26.86 22.52 43.02
N PRO A 40 -27.72 21.45 43.21
CA PRO A 40 -27.43 20.24 44.01
C PRO A 40 -28.05 18.85 43.62
N ASN A 41 -27.33 17.79 44.05
CA ASN A 41 -27.69 16.43 44.53
C ASN A 41 -28.78 15.54 43.89
N GLY A 42 -28.34 14.34 43.45
CA GLY A 42 -29.13 13.09 43.35
C GLY A 42 -28.22 11.84 43.38
N PRO A 43 -28.64 10.67 43.92
CA PRO A 43 -27.75 9.56 44.24
C PRO A 43 -27.54 8.51 43.13
N VAL A 44 -26.28 8.07 43.02
CA VAL A 44 -25.72 6.75 42.62
C VAL A 44 -26.17 6.10 41.29
N GLN A 45 -25.20 5.85 40.39
CA GLN A 45 -24.95 4.54 39.76
C GLN A 45 -23.60 4.55 38.98
N PRO A 46 -22.71 3.56 39.15
CA PRO A 46 -21.53 3.41 38.30
C PRO A 46 -21.94 2.69 37.00
N LEU A 47 -22.26 3.44 35.94
CA LEU A 47 -22.40 2.85 34.62
C LEU A 47 -21.02 2.65 33.99
N ALA A 48 -20.62 1.39 33.90
CA ALA A 48 -19.59 0.91 33.01
C ALA A 48 -19.89 1.37 31.58
N ASN A 49 -18.98 2.13 30.97
CA ASN A 49 -19.05 2.45 29.55
C ASN A 49 -17.66 2.31 28.94
N GLY A 50 -17.34 1.07 28.56
CA GLY A 50 -16.30 0.78 27.58
C GLY A 50 -16.75 1.25 26.20
N VAL A 51 -16.76 2.56 25.99
CA VAL A 51 -16.85 3.15 24.66
C VAL A 51 -15.53 2.83 23.98
N LYS A 52 -15.55 1.89 23.03
CA LYS A 52 -14.45 1.77 22.06
C LYS A 52 -14.40 3.09 21.29
N LYS A 53 -13.57 4.04 21.73
CA LYS A 53 -13.26 5.25 20.97
C LYS A 53 -12.67 4.77 19.64
N GLU A 54 -13.34 5.08 18.53
CA GLU A 54 -12.73 4.90 17.22
C GLU A 54 -11.43 5.70 17.18
N PRO A 55 -10.33 5.12 16.67
CA PRO A 55 -9.05 5.81 16.59
C PRO A 55 -9.17 7.06 15.72
N PRO A 56 -8.45 8.15 16.06
CA PRO A 56 -8.51 9.39 15.31
C PRO A 56 -8.00 9.23 13.87
N VAL A 57 -8.79 9.71 12.90
CA VAL A 57 -8.39 9.70 11.49
C VAL A 57 -7.43 10.86 11.20
N THR A 58 -6.14 10.55 11.02
CA THR A 58 -5.07 11.51 10.71
C THR A 58 -5.08 11.92 9.24
N LEU A 59 -4.26 12.92 8.87
CA LEU A 59 -4.06 13.28 7.46
C LEU A 59 -3.47 12.10 6.66
N VAL A 60 -2.58 11.31 7.26
CA VAL A 60 -2.01 10.11 6.63
C VAL A 60 -3.11 9.10 6.31
N HIS A 61 -4.04 8.86 7.26
CA HIS A 61 -5.20 8.00 7.03
C HIS A 61 -6.12 8.53 5.92
N LYS A 62 -6.28 9.85 5.79
CA LYS A 62 -7.10 10.44 4.73
C LYS A 62 -6.45 10.32 3.34
N SER A 63 -5.13 10.46 3.28
CA SER A 63 -4.38 10.47 2.02
C SER A 63 -4.04 9.06 1.52
N PHE A 64 -3.44 8.22 2.37
CA PHE A 64 -2.80 6.98 1.93
C PHE A 64 -3.55 5.70 2.34
N GLN A 65 -4.50 5.78 3.28
CA GLN A 65 -5.14 4.57 3.79
C GLN A 65 -6.24 4.03 2.88
N GLY A 66 -6.05 2.80 2.42
CA GLY A 66 -7.10 1.96 1.85
C GLY A 66 -7.54 0.85 2.79
N ILE A 67 -8.54 0.08 2.36
CA ILE A 67 -9.04 -1.11 3.06
C ILE A 67 -9.09 -2.27 2.08
N LEU A 68 -8.46 -3.39 2.46
CA LEU A 68 -8.56 -4.68 1.81
C LEU A 68 -9.54 -5.56 2.58
N THR A 69 -10.30 -6.39 1.88
CA THR A 69 -11.04 -7.51 2.46
C THR A 69 -10.36 -8.81 2.04
N ASN A 70 -9.85 -9.54 3.02
CA ASN A 70 -9.29 -10.88 2.84
C ASN A 70 -10.40 -11.91 3.07
N GLU A 71 -10.82 -12.58 2.00
CA GLU A 71 -11.86 -13.60 2.04
C GLU A 71 -11.25 -15.00 1.92
N THR A 72 -11.64 -15.91 2.81
CA THR A 72 -11.26 -17.32 2.75
C THR A 72 -12.51 -18.19 2.72
N ARG A 73 -12.67 -19.00 1.67
CA ARG A 73 -13.75 -19.97 1.51
C ARG A 73 -13.20 -21.38 1.68
N CYS A 74 -13.65 -22.08 2.72
CA CYS A 74 -13.34 -23.50 2.88
C CYS A 74 -14.02 -24.33 1.78
N LEU A 75 -13.28 -25.18 1.06
CA LEU A 75 -13.82 -25.98 -0.03
C LEU A 75 -14.57 -27.23 0.43
N ARG A 76 -14.46 -27.60 1.72
CA ARG A 76 -15.20 -28.75 2.28
C ARG A 76 -16.58 -28.38 2.82
N CYS A 77 -16.68 -27.31 3.60
CA CYS A 77 -17.94 -26.90 4.25
C CYS A 77 -18.52 -25.58 3.72
N GLU A 78 -17.87 -25.01 2.70
CA GLU A 78 -18.26 -23.77 2.02
C GLU A 78 -18.37 -22.53 2.90
N THR A 79 -17.89 -22.60 4.14
CA THR A 79 -17.90 -21.46 5.05
C THR A 79 -16.91 -20.41 4.56
N VAL A 80 -17.39 -19.18 4.44
CA VAL A 80 -16.60 -18.01 4.05
C VAL A 80 -16.33 -17.18 5.29
N THR A 81 -15.05 -16.90 5.53
CA THR A 81 -14.60 -15.89 6.50
C THR A 81 -14.08 -14.69 5.73
N ALA A 82 -14.38 -13.49 6.22
CA ALA A 82 -13.91 -12.25 5.62
C ALA A 82 -13.35 -11.36 6.73
N ARG A 83 -12.17 -10.77 6.50
CA ARG A 83 -11.53 -9.85 7.43
C ARG A 83 -11.08 -8.61 6.68
N ASP A 84 -11.44 -7.45 7.21
CA ASP A 84 -10.96 -6.17 6.70
C ASP A 84 -9.60 -5.82 7.34
N GLU A 85 -8.67 -5.35 6.51
CA GLU A 85 -7.33 -4.92 6.90
C GLU A 85 -7.02 -3.58 6.20
N THR A 86 -6.45 -2.64 6.94
CA THR A 86 -6.02 -1.34 6.40
C THR A 86 -4.62 -1.45 5.78
N PHE A 87 -4.34 -0.66 4.76
CA PHE A 87 -3.01 -0.57 4.15
C PHE A 87 -2.66 0.88 3.82
N LEU A 88 -1.36 1.21 3.79
CA LEU A 88 -0.82 2.49 3.32
C LEU A 88 -0.11 2.36 1.97
N ASP A 89 0.32 1.15 1.62
CA ASP A 89 0.84 0.78 0.30
C ASP A 89 0.37 -0.63 -0.11
N LEU A 90 0.40 -0.90 -1.41
CA LEU A 90 0.25 -2.23 -1.97
C LEU A 90 1.60 -2.74 -2.48
N SER A 91 2.17 -3.71 -1.77
CA SER A 91 3.37 -4.42 -2.20
C SER A 91 2.98 -5.58 -3.13
N VAL A 92 3.20 -5.40 -4.43
CA VAL A 92 2.78 -6.35 -5.48
C VAL A 92 3.95 -7.21 -5.97
N ASP A 93 3.67 -8.49 -6.16
CA ASP A 93 4.56 -9.40 -6.87
C ASP A 93 4.59 -9.05 -8.37
N ILE A 94 5.77 -9.20 -8.96
CA ILE A 94 6.02 -8.80 -10.35
C ILE A 94 6.44 -9.99 -11.22
N GLU A 95 6.06 -9.91 -12.49
CA GLU A 95 6.38 -10.91 -13.50
C GLU A 95 7.11 -10.28 -14.70
N GLN A 96 7.90 -11.09 -15.40
CA GLN A 96 8.63 -10.64 -16.59
C GLN A 96 7.66 -10.20 -17.69
N ASN A 97 7.91 -9.03 -18.29
CA ASN A 97 7.10 -8.45 -19.37
C ASN A 97 5.62 -8.24 -19.00
N SER A 98 5.38 -7.78 -17.78
CA SER A 98 4.03 -7.53 -17.25
C SER A 98 3.70 -6.03 -17.18
N SER A 99 2.52 -5.72 -16.65
CA SER A 99 2.09 -4.36 -16.32
C SER A 99 1.57 -4.28 -14.88
N ILE A 100 1.54 -3.09 -14.30
CA ILE A 100 0.95 -2.84 -12.98
C ILE A 100 -0.51 -3.26 -12.92
N THR A 101 -1.27 -3.01 -13.99
CA THR A 101 -2.65 -3.47 -14.10
C THR A 101 -2.74 -4.99 -13.96
N SER A 102 -1.82 -5.73 -14.60
CA SER A 102 -1.75 -7.19 -14.48
C SER A 102 -1.31 -7.63 -13.07
N CYS A 103 -0.31 -6.96 -12.49
CA CYS A 103 0.19 -7.29 -11.15
C CYS A 103 -0.89 -7.07 -10.08
N LEU A 104 -1.67 -5.98 -10.16
CA LEU A 104 -2.80 -5.71 -9.27
C LEU A 104 -3.94 -6.71 -9.46
N LYS A 105 -4.20 -7.14 -10.69
CA LYS A 105 -5.18 -8.19 -10.97
C LYS A 105 -4.76 -9.52 -10.36
N ASN A 106 -3.47 -9.88 -10.46
CA ASN A 106 -2.92 -11.08 -9.83
C ASN A 106 -2.96 -10.97 -8.30
N PHE A 107 -2.66 -9.79 -7.74
CA PHE A 107 -2.78 -9.50 -6.30
C PHE A 107 -4.20 -9.73 -5.78
N CYS A 108 -5.23 -9.40 -6.56
CA CYS A 108 -6.64 -9.64 -6.20
C CYS A 108 -7.20 -11.00 -6.67
N SER A 109 -6.36 -11.85 -7.27
CA SER A 109 -6.81 -13.13 -7.80
C SER A 109 -7.09 -14.15 -6.69
N THR A 110 -7.93 -15.14 -6.99
CA THR A 110 -8.20 -16.23 -6.05
C THR A 110 -7.05 -17.23 -6.06
N GLU A 111 -6.37 -17.38 -4.92
CA GLU A 111 -5.40 -18.44 -4.68
C GLU A 111 -6.07 -19.66 -4.04
N THR A 112 -5.59 -20.87 -4.35
CA THR A 112 -6.10 -22.11 -3.76
C THR A 112 -5.08 -22.68 -2.78
N LEU A 113 -5.43 -22.65 -1.50
CA LEU A 113 -4.68 -23.22 -0.38
C LEU A 113 -4.86 -24.74 -0.38
N ASN A 114 -3.79 -25.47 -0.73
CA ASN A 114 -3.82 -26.93 -0.90
C ASN A 114 -2.50 -27.57 -0.42
N ALA A 115 -2.44 -28.90 -0.43
CA ALA A 115 -1.25 -29.68 -0.02
C ALA A 115 -0.68 -29.26 1.36
N GLU A 116 0.48 -28.60 1.37
CA GLU A 116 1.20 -28.15 2.58
C GLU A 116 0.60 -26.85 3.16
N ASP A 117 -0.10 -26.06 2.33
CA ASP A 117 -0.66 -24.75 2.67
C ASP A 117 -2.15 -24.82 3.08
N LYS A 118 -2.63 -25.97 3.56
CA LYS A 118 -4.05 -26.13 3.93
C LYS A 118 -4.47 -25.18 5.05
N PHE A 119 -5.68 -24.64 4.93
CA PHE A 119 -6.30 -23.74 5.91
C PHE A 119 -6.95 -24.53 7.05
N PHE A 120 -6.71 -24.15 8.30
CA PHE A 120 -7.44 -24.72 9.42
C PHE A 120 -8.84 -24.12 9.50
N CYS A 121 -9.87 -24.92 9.22
CA CYS A 121 -11.25 -24.46 9.24
C CYS A 121 -11.90 -24.75 10.61
N ASP A 122 -12.27 -23.69 11.35
CA ASP A 122 -12.91 -23.80 12.67
C ASP A 122 -14.22 -24.60 12.64
N LYS A 123 -14.99 -24.52 11.55
CA LYS A 123 -16.24 -25.30 11.41
C LYS A 123 -15.99 -26.79 11.12
N CYS A 124 -14.89 -27.12 10.44
CA CYS A 124 -14.50 -28.50 10.17
C CYS A 124 -13.59 -29.08 11.25
N CYS A 125 -13.10 -28.26 12.18
CA CYS A 125 -12.09 -28.58 13.19
C CYS A 125 -10.87 -29.33 12.60
N SER A 126 -10.43 -28.99 11.38
CA SER A 126 -9.38 -29.71 10.67
C SER A 126 -8.79 -28.87 9.51
N LEU A 127 -7.60 -29.26 9.03
CA LEU A 127 -6.98 -28.70 7.83
C LEU A 127 -7.78 -29.06 6.58
N GLN A 128 -8.18 -28.05 5.82
CA GLN A 128 -8.99 -28.17 4.62
C GLN A 128 -8.37 -27.37 3.47
N GLU A 129 -8.70 -27.78 2.25
CA GLU A 129 -8.47 -26.95 1.09
C GLU A 129 -9.39 -25.72 1.15
N ALA A 130 -8.87 -24.57 0.75
CA ALA A 130 -9.59 -23.32 0.78
C ALA A 130 -9.23 -22.43 -0.41
N GLN A 131 -10.16 -21.56 -0.79
CA GLN A 131 -9.90 -20.47 -1.72
C GLN A 131 -9.72 -19.19 -0.94
N LYS A 132 -8.60 -18.51 -1.13
CA LYS A 132 -8.32 -17.21 -0.51
C LYS A 132 -8.23 -16.15 -1.59
N ARG A 133 -8.75 -14.95 -1.32
CA ARG A 133 -8.65 -13.81 -2.22
C ARG A 133 -8.63 -12.50 -1.46
N MET A 134 -7.89 -11.53 -1.97
CA MET A 134 -7.89 -10.17 -1.46
C MET A 134 -8.70 -9.28 -2.40
N LYS A 135 -9.48 -8.37 -1.83
CA LYS A 135 -10.27 -7.39 -2.59
C LYS A 135 -10.03 -6.01 -2.05
N ILE A 136 -9.99 -5.02 -2.93
CA ILE A 136 -9.94 -3.61 -2.52
C ILE A 136 -11.36 -3.18 -2.18
N LYS A 137 -11.63 -3.02 -0.89
CA LYS A 137 -12.92 -2.56 -0.37
C LYS A 137 -13.02 -1.04 -0.38
N LYS A 138 -11.92 -0.35 -0.05
CA LYS A 138 -11.81 1.10 -0.13
C LYS A 138 -10.45 1.46 -0.71
N ALA A 139 -10.45 2.19 -1.82
CA ALA A 139 -9.22 2.71 -2.41
C ALA A 139 -8.76 4.01 -1.70
N PRO A 140 -7.45 4.24 -1.55
CA PRO A 140 -6.91 5.47 -0.95
C PRO A 140 -6.95 6.65 -1.91
N HIS A 141 -6.84 7.89 -1.41
CA HIS A 141 -6.73 9.07 -2.29
C HIS A 141 -5.40 9.04 -3.07
N ILE A 142 -4.31 8.72 -2.40
CA ILE A 142 -3.00 8.45 -2.99
C ILE A 142 -2.72 6.96 -2.86
N LEU A 143 -2.70 6.27 -4.00
CA LEU A 143 -2.34 4.87 -4.08
C LEU A 143 -0.83 4.73 -4.24
N VAL A 144 -0.19 4.15 -3.22
CA VAL A 144 1.23 3.78 -3.26
C VAL A 144 1.34 2.31 -3.65
N ILE A 145 2.10 2.03 -4.71
CA ILE A 145 2.36 0.67 -5.17
C ILE A 145 3.86 0.42 -5.09
N HIS A 146 4.25 -0.55 -4.26
CA HIS A 146 5.61 -1.03 -4.18
C HIS A 146 5.78 -2.28 -5.04
N LEU A 147 6.77 -2.26 -5.93
CA LEU A 147 7.13 -3.40 -6.77
C LEU A 147 8.15 -4.25 -6.04
N LYS A 148 7.78 -5.48 -5.66
CA LYS A 148 8.67 -6.44 -4.98
C LYS A 148 9.79 -6.93 -5.90
N ARG A 149 10.72 -6.04 -6.21
CA ARG A 149 11.87 -6.30 -7.08
C ARG A 149 12.97 -7.06 -6.37
N PHE A 150 12.93 -7.24 -5.07
CA PHE A 150 13.93 -8.03 -4.34
C PHE A 150 13.31 -9.36 -3.93
N LYS A 151 13.82 -10.45 -4.51
CA LYS A 151 13.36 -11.81 -4.23
C LYS A 151 14.52 -12.65 -3.71
N TYR A 152 14.26 -13.40 -2.64
CA TYR A 152 15.21 -14.39 -2.14
C TYR A 152 15.20 -15.60 -3.09
N ILE A 153 16.37 -15.95 -3.62
CA ILE A 153 16.54 -17.09 -4.52
C ILE A 153 17.22 -18.20 -3.73
N GLU A 154 16.46 -19.21 -3.32
CA GLU A 154 16.94 -20.31 -2.48
C GLU A 154 18.14 -21.03 -3.09
N GLN A 155 18.14 -21.25 -4.40
CA GLN A 155 19.25 -21.93 -5.10
C GLN A 155 20.57 -21.14 -5.01
N LEU A 156 20.49 -19.82 -4.81
CA LEU A 156 21.65 -18.93 -4.69
C LEU A 156 21.94 -18.52 -3.24
N GLY A 157 21.06 -18.85 -2.29
CA GLY A 157 21.18 -18.45 -0.88
C GLY A 157 21.23 -16.94 -0.65
N ARG A 158 20.64 -16.13 -1.54
CA ARG A 158 20.71 -14.65 -1.47
C ARG A 158 19.53 -13.95 -2.13
N TYR A 159 19.33 -12.69 -1.76
CA TYR A 159 18.43 -11.79 -2.48
C TYR A 159 19.02 -11.39 -3.84
N LYS A 160 18.14 -11.32 -4.84
CA LYS A 160 18.45 -10.84 -6.19
C LYS A 160 17.44 -9.76 -6.57
N LYS A 161 17.93 -8.68 -7.20
CA LYS A 161 17.08 -7.69 -7.86
C LYS A 161 16.51 -8.29 -9.15
N LEU A 162 15.20 -8.19 -9.30
CA LEU A 162 14.44 -8.56 -10.48
C LEU A 162 14.39 -7.35 -11.42
N SER A 163 15.16 -7.44 -12.51
CA SER A 163 15.17 -6.43 -13.58
C SER A 163 13.98 -6.52 -14.52
N TYR A 164 12.91 -7.21 -14.11
CA TYR A 164 11.75 -7.50 -14.95
C TYR A 164 11.16 -6.23 -15.53
N ARG A 165 10.80 -6.29 -16.81
CA ARG A 165 10.05 -5.21 -17.45
C ARG A 165 8.61 -5.21 -16.95
N VAL A 166 8.25 -4.17 -16.20
CA VAL A 166 6.91 -3.93 -15.65
C VAL A 166 6.44 -2.55 -16.10
N VAL A 167 5.41 -2.52 -16.94
CA VAL A 167 4.82 -1.26 -17.43
C VAL A 167 3.92 -0.65 -16.36
N PHE A 168 4.17 0.60 -16.00
CA PHE A 168 3.24 1.40 -15.22
C PHE A 168 2.59 2.47 -16.12
N PRO A 169 1.27 2.42 -16.34
CA PRO A 169 0.58 3.38 -17.20
C PRO A 169 0.42 4.74 -16.52
N MET A 170 0.27 5.81 -17.30
CA MET A 170 -0.02 7.15 -16.77
C MET A 170 -1.39 7.24 -16.10
N GLU A 171 -2.34 6.42 -16.56
CA GLU A 171 -3.68 6.30 -16.01
C GLU A 171 -3.92 4.85 -15.59
N LEU A 172 -4.43 4.66 -14.38
CA LEU A 172 -4.71 3.35 -13.81
C LEU A 172 -6.16 3.31 -13.35
N LYS A 173 -6.91 2.31 -13.81
CA LYS A 173 -8.25 2.02 -13.31
C LYS A 173 -8.18 0.93 -12.27
N LEU A 174 -8.73 1.20 -11.09
CA LEU A 174 -8.80 0.26 -9.98
C LEU A 174 -10.25 -0.10 -9.70
N SER A 175 -10.58 -1.37 -9.88
CA SER A 175 -11.92 -1.90 -9.59
C SER A 175 -12.08 -2.12 -8.08
N ASN A 176 -13.02 -1.41 -7.48
CA ASN A 176 -13.42 -1.64 -6.09
C ASN A 176 -14.42 -2.79 -6.01
N SER A 177 -14.41 -3.54 -4.91
CA SER A 177 -15.33 -4.68 -4.75
C SER A 177 -16.73 -4.29 -4.27
N SER A 178 -16.91 -3.07 -3.75
CA SER A 178 -18.23 -2.49 -3.57
C SER A 178 -18.82 -2.16 -4.94
N ASP A 179 -20.14 -2.25 -5.11
CA ASP A 179 -20.91 -1.94 -6.34
C ASP A 179 -20.80 -0.47 -6.83
N ASP A 180 -19.66 0.18 -6.58
CA ASP A 180 -19.40 1.60 -6.75
C ASP A 180 -18.19 1.80 -7.66
N VAL A 181 -18.31 2.83 -8.49
CA VAL A 181 -17.52 3.19 -9.68
C VAL A 181 -16.02 2.85 -9.59
N ASP A 182 -15.46 2.28 -10.67
CA ASP A 182 -14.01 2.13 -10.84
C ASP A 182 -13.29 3.45 -10.49
N THR A 183 -12.31 3.39 -9.61
CA THR A 183 -11.53 4.58 -9.27
C THR A 183 -10.42 4.75 -10.30
N GLU A 184 -10.44 5.88 -11.01
CA GLU A 184 -9.39 6.27 -11.93
C GLU A 184 -8.29 7.01 -11.18
N TYR A 185 -7.04 6.69 -11.50
CA TYR A 185 -5.86 7.28 -10.92
C TYR A 185 -4.93 7.82 -12.01
N SER A 186 -4.19 8.88 -11.69
CA SER A 186 -3.10 9.39 -12.52
C SER A 186 -1.75 9.24 -11.81
N LEU A 187 -0.76 8.70 -12.53
CA LEU A 187 0.62 8.61 -12.05
C LEU A 187 1.21 10.02 -11.93
N PHE A 188 1.70 10.36 -10.74
CA PHE A 188 2.37 11.64 -10.51
C PHE A 188 3.77 11.52 -9.93
N ALA A 189 4.15 10.38 -9.34
CA ALA A 189 5.54 10.17 -8.94
C ALA A 189 6.01 8.72 -9.05
N VAL A 190 7.30 8.54 -9.32
CA VAL A 190 7.99 7.26 -9.39
C VAL A 190 9.33 7.38 -8.66
N VAL A 191 9.54 6.55 -7.65
CA VAL A 191 10.86 6.33 -7.05
C VAL A 191 11.53 5.21 -7.83
N VAL A 192 12.74 5.44 -8.30
CA VAL A 192 13.53 4.50 -9.10
C VAL A 192 14.71 4.03 -8.26
N HIS A 193 14.94 2.70 -8.22
CA HIS A 193 16.15 2.14 -7.65
C HIS A 193 17.17 1.89 -8.76
N VAL A 194 18.30 2.58 -8.69
CA VAL A 194 19.48 2.45 -9.55
C VAL A 194 20.45 1.46 -8.91
N GLY A 195 20.94 0.50 -9.69
CA GLY A 195 21.92 -0.50 -9.23
C GLY A 195 21.40 -1.95 -9.26
N SER A 196 22.34 -2.89 -9.32
CA SER A 196 22.07 -4.31 -9.59
C SER A 196 21.72 -5.16 -8.37
N GLY A 197 22.02 -4.66 -7.16
CA GLY A 197 21.89 -5.42 -5.91
C GLY A 197 20.83 -4.85 -4.97
N PRO A 198 20.42 -5.61 -3.95
CA PRO A 198 19.54 -5.12 -2.89
C PRO A 198 20.26 -4.26 -1.83
N ASN A 199 21.56 -4.49 -1.62
CA ASN A 199 22.29 -3.91 -0.49
C ASN A 199 23.05 -2.62 -0.85
N HIS A 200 23.09 -2.28 -2.13
CA HIS A 200 23.77 -1.10 -2.68
C HIS A 200 23.01 -0.65 -3.91
N GLY A 201 22.77 0.66 -3.97
CA GLY A 201 22.07 1.32 -5.05
C GLY A 201 21.90 2.79 -4.74
N HIS A 202 21.27 3.49 -5.66
CA HIS A 202 20.93 4.90 -5.55
C HIS A 202 19.45 5.09 -5.83
N TYR A 203 18.81 6.05 -5.17
CA TYR A 203 17.39 6.33 -5.39
C TYR A 203 17.22 7.70 -6.01
N VAL A 204 16.49 7.72 -7.13
CA VAL A 204 16.10 8.95 -7.83
C VAL A 204 14.59 9.00 -7.92
N SER A 205 14.02 10.19 -8.09
CA SER A 205 12.57 10.38 -8.15
C SER A 205 12.15 11.13 -9.40
N LEU A 206 11.13 10.64 -10.09
CA LEU A 206 10.43 11.37 -11.13
C LEU A 206 9.11 11.88 -10.58
N VAL A 207 8.84 13.16 -10.74
CA VAL A 207 7.60 13.79 -10.23
C VAL A 207 6.98 14.67 -11.30
N LYS A 208 5.67 14.52 -11.51
CA LYS A 208 4.88 15.36 -12.40
C LYS A 208 4.42 16.61 -11.65
N SER A 209 4.76 17.77 -12.18
CA SER A 209 4.33 19.09 -11.68
C SER A 209 3.88 19.95 -12.84
N HIS A 210 2.65 20.47 -12.78
CA HIS A 210 2.08 21.35 -13.82
C HIS A 210 2.23 20.80 -15.26
N ASN A 211 1.97 19.49 -15.46
CA ASN A 211 2.16 18.76 -16.73
C ASN A 211 3.60 18.60 -17.23
N HIS A 212 4.60 18.95 -16.42
CA HIS A 212 6.01 18.68 -16.70
C HIS A 212 6.52 17.59 -15.77
N TRP A 213 7.37 16.70 -16.30
CA TRP A 213 8.08 15.73 -15.48
C TRP A 213 9.42 16.31 -15.05
N LEU A 214 9.70 16.19 -13.76
CA LEU A 214 10.95 16.60 -13.13
C LEU A 214 11.66 15.35 -12.61
N PHE A 215 12.93 15.19 -12.97
CA PHE A 215 13.83 14.17 -12.49
C PHE A 215 14.68 14.76 -11.36
N PHE A 216 14.55 14.19 -10.17
CA PHE A 216 15.27 14.56 -8.96
C PHE A 216 16.33 13.49 -8.67
N ASP A 217 17.58 13.91 -8.72
CA ASP A 217 18.75 13.12 -8.37
C ASP A 217 19.58 13.92 -7.36
N ASP A 218 19.30 13.69 -6.08
CA ASP A 218 19.82 14.44 -4.95
C ASP A 218 19.70 15.96 -5.12
N GLU A 219 20.81 16.63 -5.40
CA GLU A 219 20.92 18.09 -5.59
C GLU A 219 20.60 18.54 -7.02
N ASN A 220 20.52 17.62 -7.97
CA ASN A 220 20.24 17.89 -9.36
C ASN A 220 18.75 17.73 -9.68
N VAL A 221 18.20 18.71 -10.38
CA VAL A 221 16.80 18.71 -10.81
C VAL A 221 16.72 19.09 -12.27
N GLU A 222 16.16 18.20 -13.07
CA GLU A 222 16.06 18.37 -14.51
C GLU A 222 14.62 18.16 -14.99
N MET A 223 14.20 18.93 -15.99
CA MET A 223 12.95 18.67 -16.68
C MET A 223 13.17 17.58 -17.73
N VAL A 224 12.35 16.54 -17.71
CA VAL A 224 12.43 15.40 -18.62
C VAL A 224 11.12 15.21 -19.36
N GLU A 225 11.19 14.56 -20.53
CA GLU A 225 10.00 14.16 -21.27
C GLU A 225 9.31 12.97 -20.57
N GLU A 226 7.98 12.87 -20.71
CA GLU A 226 7.21 11.73 -20.18
C GLU A 226 7.71 10.38 -20.72
N GLN A 227 8.23 10.36 -21.94
CA GLN A 227 8.79 9.16 -22.57
C GLN A 227 9.96 8.58 -21.79
N THR A 228 10.70 9.40 -21.02
CA THR A 228 11.78 8.96 -20.14
C THR A 228 11.29 7.96 -19.09
N LEU A 229 10.02 7.99 -18.67
CA LEU A 229 9.48 7.00 -17.73
C LEU A 229 9.59 5.56 -18.26
N GLN A 230 9.55 5.38 -19.57
CA GLN A 230 9.59 4.07 -20.20
C GLN A 230 10.96 3.38 -20.03
N THR A 231 12.02 4.15 -19.79
CA THR A 231 13.36 3.59 -19.53
C THR A 231 13.43 2.91 -18.16
N PHE A 232 12.54 3.29 -17.23
CA PHE A 232 12.48 2.74 -15.87
C PHE A 232 11.53 1.54 -15.73
N PHE A 233 10.88 1.08 -16.81
CA PHE A 233 10.05 -0.12 -16.76
C PHE A 233 10.87 -1.38 -16.42
N GLY A 234 12.17 -1.38 -16.73
CA GLY A 234 13.04 -2.55 -16.62
C GLY A 234 13.32 -3.18 -17.98
N THR A 235 13.87 -4.39 -17.94
CA THR A 235 14.53 -4.99 -19.11
C THR A 235 13.69 -6.13 -19.68
N SER A 236 13.44 -6.10 -21.00
CA SER A 236 12.70 -7.18 -21.69
C SER A 236 13.51 -8.47 -21.77
N HIS A 237 14.85 -8.36 -21.66
CA HIS A 237 15.79 -9.47 -21.69
C HIS A 237 16.64 -9.45 -20.42
N GLU A 238 17.03 -10.63 -19.95
CA GLU A 238 17.80 -10.79 -18.70
C GLU A 238 19.23 -10.23 -18.74
N TYR A 239 19.73 -9.82 -19.93
CA TYR A 239 21.10 -9.37 -20.17
C TYR A 239 21.20 -7.89 -20.62
N SER A 240 20.31 -7.03 -20.16
CA SER A 240 20.45 -5.59 -20.36
C SER A 240 21.27 -4.97 -19.22
N GLY A 241 22.17 -4.05 -19.56
CA GLY A 241 22.98 -3.28 -18.60
C GLY A 241 22.22 -2.18 -17.87
N ASN A 242 20.95 -1.93 -18.22
CA ASN A 242 20.12 -0.98 -17.48
C ASN A 242 19.79 -1.55 -16.09
N THR A 243 20.11 -0.79 -15.05
CA THR A 243 19.88 -1.17 -13.67
C THR A 243 18.80 -0.32 -13.01
N ASP A 244 18.13 0.55 -13.75
CA ASP A 244 17.40 1.68 -13.21
C ASP A 244 15.92 1.38 -13.37
N HIS A 245 15.30 0.95 -12.28
CA HIS A 245 13.98 0.34 -12.34
C HIS A 245 13.04 1.05 -11.38
N GLY A 246 11.86 1.44 -11.86
CA GLY A 246 10.79 1.97 -11.03
C GLY A 246 10.49 1.01 -9.89
N TYR A 247 10.44 1.51 -8.67
CA TYR A 247 10.42 0.72 -7.44
C TYR A 247 9.16 1.02 -6.62
N ILE A 248 8.84 2.30 -6.41
CA ILE A 248 7.63 2.76 -5.75
C ILE A 248 6.89 3.70 -6.70
N LEU A 249 5.60 3.48 -6.89
CA LEU A 249 4.75 4.27 -7.77
C LEU A 249 3.70 4.99 -6.94
N PHE A 250 3.48 6.27 -7.24
CA PHE A 250 2.47 7.10 -6.58
C PHE A 250 1.43 7.54 -7.60
N TYR A 251 0.20 7.12 -7.34
CA TYR A 251 -0.97 7.39 -8.14
C TYR A 251 -1.95 8.26 -7.34
N GLU A 252 -2.42 9.35 -7.92
CA GLU A 252 -3.44 10.23 -7.31
C GLU A 252 -4.81 9.92 -7.90
N GLY A 253 -5.81 9.72 -7.03
CA GLY A 253 -7.18 9.45 -7.45
C GLY A 253 -7.82 10.66 -8.12
N LEU A 254 -8.47 10.45 -9.26
CA LEU A 254 -9.18 11.49 -10.01
C LEU A 254 -10.59 11.77 -9.46
N GLY A 255 -11.00 11.03 -8.42
CA GLY A 255 -12.30 11.13 -7.77
C GLY A 255 -12.43 12.34 -6.85
N GLY A 256 -13.20 13.34 -7.30
CA GLY A 256 -13.74 14.41 -6.44
C GLY A 256 -13.06 15.79 -6.57
N LYS A 257 -12.71 16.25 -7.78
CA LYS A 257 -12.65 17.71 -8.00
C LYS A 257 -14.08 18.26 -8.03
N SER A 258 -14.64 18.54 -6.86
CA SER A 258 -15.79 19.45 -6.69
C SER A 258 -15.30 20.86 -6.49
#